data_AF-A0A139SPN8-F1
#
_entry.id   AF-A0A139SPN8-F1
#
_cell.length_a   1.000
_cell.length_b   1.000
_cell.length_c   1.000
_cell.angle_alpha   90.00
_cell.angle_beta   90.00
_cell.angle_gamma   90.00
#
_symmetry.space_group_name_H-M   'P 1'
#
loop_
_entity.id
_entity.type
_entity.pdbx_description
1 polymer ?
#
loop_
_entity_poly.entity_id
_entity_poly.type
_entity_poly.pdbx_seq_one_letter_code
_entity_poly.pdbx_strand_id
1 'polypeptide(L)'
;MPSLAQLLAAHGTLLVLDAASARVQGGWLSEREAFWASSEGETTKAIFTNVETLLGARRPSAASAAATPDAGSTAAAGSGEPPPAAGPQRSIGDVGAFVFCEGPGSILGIRSAATAIRTWCALRPGGAPVYRYQSLALLAHALADPELTLIVDARREHWHAQQLGEPLRQIPSGELATRAASGARCATPEGFRHWSSPPPDLATVAYDLEALFAKTALQDADLFAPAPEPDAFFHHAPSYKTWAPQIHRAPATAAPAAPSGARQPTAPAPASPATQP
;
A
#
# COMPACT_ATOMS: atom_id res chain seq x y z
N MET A 1 17.89 2.86 -10.16
CA MET A 1 16.76 1.97 -9.81
C MET A 1 16.31 1.36 -11.11
N PRO A 2 16.18 0.04 -11.32
CA PRO A 2 15.80 -0.45 -12.64
C PRO A 2 14.46 0.12 -13.13
N SER A 3 14.33 0.27 -14.45
CA SER A 3 13.06 0.55 -15.12
C SER A 3 12.21 -0.71 -15.33
N LEU A 4 10.95 -0.55 -15.70
CA LEU A 4 10.07 -1.69 -16.02
C LEU A 4 10.63 -2.52 -17.18
N ALA A 5 11.11 -1.86 -18.23
CA ALA A 5 11.72 -2.52 -19.38
C ALA A 5 12.96 -3.33 -18.98
N GLN A 6 13.80 -2.78 -18.10
CA GLN A 6 14.97 -3.50 -17.58
C GLN A 6 14.58 -4.72 -16.74
N LEU A 7 13.53 -4.62 -15.92
CA LEU A 7 13.03 -5.76 -15.15
C LEU A 7 12.47 -6.86 -16.06
N LEU A 8 11.69 -6.50 -17.08
CA LEU A 8 11.16 -7.46 -18.04
C LEU A 8 12.27 -8.16 -18.82
N ALA A 9 13.28 -7.42 -19.28
CA ALA A 9 14.43 -7.98 -19.97
C ALA A 9 15.27 -8.92 -19.06
N ALA A 10 15.39 -8.59 -17.77
CA ALA A 10 16.19 -9.37 -16.82
C ALA A 10 15.49 -10.65 -16.34
N HIS A 11 14.16 -10.62 -16.17
CA HIS A 11 13.41 -11.68 -15.50
C HIS A 11 12.41 -12.41 -16.42
N GLY A 12 12.13 -11.87 -17.60
CA GLY A 12 11.19 -12.42 -18.59
C GLY A 12 9.72 -12.25 -18.21
N THR A 13 9.35 -12.59 -16.98
CA THR A 13 7.98 -12.47 -16.44
C THR A 13 7.98 -11.79 -15.08
N LEU A 14 7.01 -10.89 -14.88
CA LEU A 14 6.79 -10.17 -13.63
C LEU A 14 5.37 -10.43 -13.13
N LEU A 15 5.23 -10.70 -11.84
CA LEU A 15 3.94 -10.61 -11.15
C LEU A 15 3.91 -9.32 -10.32
N VAL A 16 3.07 -8.38 -10.75
CA VAL A 16 2.85 -7.08 -10.09
C VAL A 16 1.67 -7.20 -9.14
N LEU A 17 1.81 -6.71 -7.89
CA LEU A 17 0.72 -6.60 -6.92
C LEU A 17 0.63 -5.19 -6.33
N ASP A 18 -0.57 -4.64 -6.31
CA ASP A 18 -0.88 -3.38 -5.63
C ASP A 18 -2.14 -3.51 -4.79
N ALA A 19 -1.98 -3.23 -3.51
CA ALA A 19 -3.05 -3.19 -2.52
C ALA A 19 -2.97 -1.90 -1.68
N ALA A 20 -2.44 -0.82 -2.25
CA ALA A 20 -2.32 0.48 -1.61
C ALA A 20 -3.66 1.25 -1.60
N SER A 21 -4.60 0.91 -2.48
CA SER A 21 -5.93 1.51 -2.55
C SER A 21 -7.03 0.56 -2.04
N ALA A 22 -8.29 1.01 -2.06
CA ALA A 22 -9.46 0.16 -1.82
C ALA A 22 -9.66 -0.91 -2.92
N ARG A 23 -9.12 -0.69 -4.12
CA ARG A 23 -9.06 -1.66 -5.21
C ARG A 23 -7.71 -2.36 -5.19
N VAL A 24 -7.72 -3.68 -5.11
CA VAL A 24 -6.52 -4.52 -5.27
C VAL A 24 -6.33 -4.80 -6.75
N GLN A 25 -5.12 -4.59 -7.24
CA GLN A 25 -4.76 -4.77 -8.65
C GLN A 25 -3.60 -5.76 -8.74
N GLY A 26 -3.65 -6.65 -9.71
CA GLY A 26 -2.59 -7.60 -10.01
C GLY A 26 -2.32 -7.62 -11.51
N GLY A 27 -1.05 -7.77 -11.88
CA GLY A 27 -0.62 -7.86 -13.27
C GLY A 27 0.33 -9.02 -13.50
N TRP A 28 0.14 -9.78 -14.58
CA TRP A 28 1.13 -10.68 -15.15
C TRP A 28 1.73 -10.02 -16.38
N LEU A 29 3.01 -9.65 -16.32
CA LEU A 29 3.68 -8.91 -17.38
C LEU A 29 4.82 -9.75 -17.96
N SER A 30 4.99 -9.66 -19.27
CA SER A 30 6.13 -10.15 -20.04
C SER A 30 6.42 -9.18 -21.18
N GLU A 31 7.52 -9.36 -21.91
CA GLU A 31 7.81 -8.52 -23.09
C GLU A 31 6.71 -8.55 -24.17
N ARG A 32 5.88 -9.61 -24.19
CA ARG A 32 4.91 -9.85 -25.26
C ARG A 32 3.46 -9.70 -24.83
N GLU A 33 3.20 -9.85 -23.54
CA GLU A 33 1.85 -9.96 -23.00
C GLU A 33 1.75 -9.27 -21.64
N ALA A 34 0.66 -8.56 -21.41
CA ALA A 34 0.26 -8.05 -20.12
C ALA A 34 -1.19 -8.47 -19.86
N PHE A 35 -1.44 -9.06 -18.69
CA PHE A 35 -2.78 -9.38 -18.21
C PHE A 35 -2.97 -8.71 -16.87
N TRP A 36 -4.16 -8.14 -16.68
CA TRP A 36 -4.51 -7.45 -15.46
C TRP A 36 -5.79 -8.03 -14.86
N ALA A 37 -5.84 -8.04 -13.54
CA ALA A 37 -7.02 -8.36 -12.78
C ALA A 37 -7.15 -7.34 -11.65
N SER A 38 -8.38 -6.90 -11.39
CA SER A 38 -8.66 -6.04 -10.25
C SER A 38 -9.89 -6.53 -9.51
N SER A 39 -9.88 -6.33 -8.20
CA SER A 39 -10.96 -6.74 -7.30
C SER A 39 -11.10 -5.72 -6.19
N GLU A 40 -12.34 -5.54 -5.74
CA GLU A 40 -12.67 -4.76 -4.55
C GLU A 40 -13.10 -5.70 -3.41
N GLY A 41 -13.03 -5.23 -2.16
CA GLY A 41 -13.43 -6.01 -0.99
C GLY A 41 -12.28 -6.34 -0.05
N GLU A 42 -12.36 -7.51 0.59
CA GLU A 42 -11.34 -7.94 1.56
C GLU A 42 -9.99 -8.17 0.87
N THR A 43 -8.99 -7.38 1.25
CA THR A 43 -7.71 -7.31 0.55
C THR A 43 -7.02 -8.67 0.39
N THR A 44 -6.97 -9.47 1.45
CA THR A 44 -6.31 -10.78 1.41
C THR A 44 -6.97 -11.69 0.36
N LYS A 45 -8.31 -11.79 0.38
CA LYS A 45 -9.06 -12.56 -0.62
C LYS A 45 -8.83 -12.03 -2.03
N ALA A 46 -8.91 -10.71 -2.20
CA ALA A 46 -8.74 -10.06 -3.49
C ALA A 46 -7.36 -10.30 -4.12
N ILE A 47 -6.29 -10.34 -3.32
CA ILE A 47 -4.94 -10.68 -3.80
C ILE A 47 -4.93 -12.08 -4.44
N PHE A 48 -5.44 -13.09 -3.74
CA PHE A 48 -5.45 -14.46 -4.25
C PHE A 48 -6.39 -14.63 -5.44
N THR A 49 -7.59 -14.03 -5.41
CA THR A 49 -8.53 -14.07 -6.54
C THR A 49 -7.94 -13.43 -7.80
N ASN A 50 -7.26 -12.29 -7.68
CA ASN A 50 -6.58 -11.67 -8.81
C ASN A 50 -5.47 -12.59 -9.37
N VAL A 51 -4.65 -13.18 -8.50
CA VAL A 51 -3.57 -14.09 -8.92
C VAL A 51 -4.14 -15.33 -9.60
N GLU A 52 -5.17 -15.97 -9.06
CA GLU A 52 -5.86 -17.11 -9.68
C GLU A 52 -6.39 -16.75 -11.07
N THR A 53 -6.98 -15.55 -11.22
CA THR A 53 -7.45 -15.04 -12.51
C THR A 53 -6.30 -14.89 -13.50
N LEU A 54 -5.16 -14.34 -13.08
CA LEU A 54 -3.98 -14.14 -13.93
C LEU A 54 -3.33 -15.47 -14.36
N LEU A 55 -3.31 -16.47 -13.46
CA LEU A 55 -2.79 -17.80 -13.75
C LEU A 55 -3.74 -18.60 -14.67
N GLY A 56 -5.05 -18.36 -14.57
CA GLY A 56 -6.07 -18.95 -15.42
C GLY A 56 -6.25 -18.27 -16.79
N ALA A 57 -5.82 -17.01 -16.92
CA ALA A 57 -5.95 -16.23 -18.15
C ALA A 57 -5.19 -16.90 -19.31
N ARG A 58 -5.92 -17.25 -20.38
CA ARG A 58 -5.33 -17.82 -21.60
C ARG A 58 -5.13 -16.74 -22.65
N ARG A 59 -4.11 -16.93 -23.49
CA ARG A 59 -3.98 -16.18 -24.74
C ARG A 59 -5.23 -16.41 -25.59
N PRO A 60 -5.92 -15.37 -26.09
CA PRO A 60 -6.91 -15.57 -27.14
C PRO A 60 -6.19 -16.20 -28.34
N SER A 61 -6.64 -17.38 -28.76
CA SER A 61 -6.11 -18.05 -29.95
C SER A 61 -6.31 -17.11 -31.16
N ALA A 62 -5.31 -17.04 -32.05
CA ALA A 62 -5.41 -16.28 -33.30
C ALA A 62 -6.64 -16.69 -34.15
N ALA A 63 -7.19 -17.88 -33.94
CA ALA A 63 -8.42 -18.34 -34.58
C ALA A 63 -9.69 -17.60 -34.11
N SER A 64 -9.69 -16.95 -32.94
CA SER A 64 -10.85 -16.23 -32.41
C SER A 64 -10.97 -14.79 -32.93
N ALA A 65 -9.92 -14.24 -33.53
CA ALA A 65 -9.91 -12.86 -34.03
C ALA A 65 -10.48 -12.72 -35.46
N ALA A 66 -10.73 -13.84 -36.15
CA ALA A 66 -11.21 -13.85 -37.54
C ALA A 66 -12.72 -14.11 -37.69
N ALA A 67 -13.46 -14.33 -36.60
CA ALA A 67 -14.90 -14.55 -36.66
C ALA A 67 -15.66 -13.22 -36.63
N THR A 68 -15.84 -12.60 -37.80
CA THR A 68 -16.94 -11.65 -38.02
C THR A 68 -18.27 -12.42 -37.91
N PRO A 69 -19.27 -11.93 -37.17
CA PRO A 69 -20.56 -12.62 -37.10
C PRO A 69 -21.33 -12.35 -38.40
N ASP A 70 -21.37 -13.34 -39.29
CA ASP A 70 -22.35 -13.34 -40.37
C ASP A 70 -23.65 -14.00 -39.87
N ALA A 71 -24.76 -13.36 -40.20
CA ALA A 71 -26.06 -13.69 -39.67
C ALA A 71 -26.68 -14.86 -40.46
N GLY A 72 -27.11 -15.89 -39.74
CA GLY A 72 -28.21 -16.74 -40.18
C GLY A 72 -27.98 -18.25 -40.16
N SER A 73 -28.98 -18.91 -39.59
CA SER A 73 -29.42 -20.27 -39.91
C SER A 73 -28.94 -21.43 -39.01
N THR A 74 -29.88 -22.36 -38.89
CA THR A 74 -30.16 -23.37 -37.87
C THR A 74 -29.48 -24.72 -38.12
N ALA A 75 -29.22 -25.41 -36.99
CA ALA A 75 -29.22 -26.88 -36.77
C ALA A 75 -28.25 -27.78 -37.57
N ALA A 76 -27.36 -28.48 -36.84
CA ALA A 76 -27.43 -29.92 -36.57
C ALA A 76 -26.05 -30.53 -36.16
N ALA A 77 -26.12 -31.41 -35.15
CA ALA A 77 -25.31 -32.61 -34.89
C ALA A 77 -23.81 -32.70 -35.30
N GLY A 78 -22.98 -32.98 -34.29
CA GLY A 78 -22.06 -34.11 -34.34
C GLY A 78 -20.70 -33.89 -34.99
N SER A 79 -19.76 -33.32 -34.25
CA SER A 79 -18.37 -33.80 -34.20
C SER A 79 -17.74 -33.23 -32.93
N GLY A 80 -17.38 -34.11 -32.01
CA GLY A 80 -16.60 -33.74 -30.83
C GLY A 80 -15.21 -33.35 -31.28
N GLU A 81 -15.04 -32.10 -31.65
CA GLU A 81 -13.72 -31.49 -31.72
C GLU A 81 -13.16 -31.53 -30.29
N PRO A 82 -12.02 -32.21 -30.05
CA PRO A 82 -11.41 -32.17 -28.73
C PRO A 82 -11.17 -30.70 -28.38
N PRO A 83 -11.50 -30.26 -27.16
CA PRO A 83 -11.29 -28.87 -26.77
C PRO A 83 -9.84 -28.50 -27.13
N PRO A 84 -9.59 -27.31 -27.69
CA PRO A 84 -8.27 -26.92 -28.14
C PRO A 84 -7.28 -27.20 -27.01
N ALA A 85 -6.24 -27.99 -27.34
CA ALA A 85 -5.25 -28.47 -26.40
C ALA A 85 -4.90 -27.33 -25.43
N ALA A 86 -5.08 -27.59 -24.13
CA ALA A 86 -4.87 -26.59 -23.12
C ALA A 86 -3.47 -26.00 -23.31
N GLY A 87 -3.40 -24.73 -23.72
CA GLY A 87 -2.14 -24.00 -23.73
C GLY A 87 -1.50 -24.10 -22.34
N PRO A 88 -0.16 -23.98 -22.25
CA PRO A 88 0.53 -24.13 -20.99
C PRO A 88 -0.11 -23.23 -19.92
N GLN A 89 -0.58 -23.84 -18.85
CA GLN A 89 -1.18 -23.13 -17.72
C GLN A 89 -0.07 -22.46 -16.94
N ARG A 90 -0.20 -21.16 -16.70
CA ARG A 90 0.78 -20.40 -15.92
C ARG A 90 0.76 -20.89 -14.48
N SER A 91 1.94 -21.01 -13.88
CA SER A 91 2.12 -21.29 -12.47
C SER A 91 2.77 -20.10 -11.76
N ILE A 92 2.50 -19.96 -10.47
CA ILE A 92 3.24 -19.03 -9.61
C ILE A 92 4.75 -19.33 -9.62
N GLY A 93 5.15 -20.58 -9.88
CA GLY A 93 6.54 -20.99 -10.03
C GLY A 93 7.24 -20.43 -11.28
N ASP A 94 6.47 -19.99 -12.28
CA ASP A 94 6.98 -19.45 -13.55
C ASP A 94 7.23 -17.93 -13.48
N VAL A 95 6.97 -17.30 -12.34
CA VAL A 95 7.21 -15.87 -12.13
C VAL A 95 8.71 -15.62 -12.08
N GLY A 96 9.25 -14.80 -12.98
CA GLY A 96 10.66 -14.40 -13.00
C GLY A 96 11.01 -13.52 -11.80
N ALA A 97 10.19 -12.51 -11.52
CA ALA A 97 10.30 -11.67 -10.33
C ALA A 97 8.94 -11.14 -9.84
N PHE A 98 8.85 -10.81 -8.55
CA PHE A 98 7.71 -10.12 -7.98
C PHE A 98 7.94 -8.63 -7.94
N VAL A 99 6.89 -7.84 -8.19
CA VAL A 99 6.89 -6.39 -8.07
C VAL A 99 5.70 -5.99 -7.20
N PHE A 100 5.89 -5.10 -6.23
CA PHE A 100 4.77 -4.64 -5.41
C PHE A 100 4.82 -3.15 -5.07
N CYS A 101 3.65 -2.56 -4.84
CA CYS A 101 3.54 -1.22 -4.30
C CYS A 101 3.83 -1.24 -2.79
N GLU A 102 4.89 -0.57 -2.34
CA GLU A 102 5.21 -0.46 -0.91
C GLU A 102 4.44 0.67 -0.21
N GLY A 103 3.72 1.49 -0.97
CA GLY A 103 2.96 2.65 -0.49
C GLY A 103 3.43 3.98 -1.08
N PRO A 104 2.95 5.11 -0.55
CA PRO A 104 2.00 5.23 0.57
C PRO A 104 0.60 4.70 0.22
N GLY A 105 -0.23 4.41 1.24
CA GLY A 105 -1.60 3.91 1.08
C GLY A 105 -2.09 3.04 2.23
N SER A 106 -2.97 2.08 1.92
CA SER A 106 -3.50 1.09 2.85
C SER A 106 -2.38 0.19 3.42
N ILE A 107 -1.88 0.51 4.62
CA ILE A 107 -0.82 -0.27 5.29
C ILE A 107 -1.22 -1.75 5.41
N LEU A 108 -2.48 -2.04 5.75
CA LEU A 108 -2.96 -3.42 5.85
C LEU A 108 -2.85 -4.12 4.48
N GLY A 109 -3.30 -3.47 3.41
CA GLY A 109 -3.28 -4.08 2.09
C GLY A 109 -1.87 -4.30 1.56
N ILE A 110 -1.00 -3.30 1.70
CA ILE A 110 0.42 -3.41 1.33
C ILE A 110 1.10 -4.55 2.09
N ARG A 111 0.86 -4.67 3.40
CA ARG A 111 1.42 -5.77 4.21
C ARG A 111 0.86 -7.13 3.82
N SER A 112 -0.41 -7.22 3.43
CA SER A 112 -0.97 -8.47 2.90
C SER A 112 -0.29 -8.89 1.59
N ALA A 113 -0.07 -7.95 0.65
CA ALA A 113 0.64 -8.23 -0.59
C ALA A 113 2.09 -8.68 -0.34
N ALA A 114 2.82 -7.95 0.51
CA ALA A 114 4.16 -8.33 0.93
C ALA A 114 4.21 -9.72 1.60
N THR A 115 3.22 -10.04 2.45
CA THR A 115 3.11 -11.36 3.09
C THR A 115 2.90 -12.47 2.06
N ALA A 116 2.01 -12.28 1.10
CA ALA A 116 1.77 -13.25 0.03
C ALA A 116 3.05 -13.52 -0.78
N ILE A 117 3.79 -12.46 -1.15
CA ILE A 117 5.07 -12.58 -1.86
C ILE A 117 6.09 -13.36 -1.03
N ARG A 118 6.24 -13.07 0.27
CA ARG A 118 7.14 -13.84 1.15
C ARG A 118 6.77 -15.32 1.18
N THR A 119 5.47 -15.63 1.26
CA THR A 119 4.99 -17.02 1.21
C THR A 119 5.37 -17.70 -0.10
N TRP A 120 5.15 -17.07 -1.26
CA TRP A 120 5.52 -17.69 -2.54
C TRP A 120 7.03 -17.82 -2.72
N CYS A 121 7.82 -16.84 -2.27
CA CYS A 121 9.28 -16.95 -2.26
C CYS A 121 9.77 -18.10 -1.39
N ALA A 122 9.17 -18.29 -0.20
CA ALA A 122 9.54 -19.38 0.71
C ALA A 122 9.17 -20.78 0.16
N LEU A 123 8.14 -20.86 -0.67
CA LEU A 123 7.70 -22.12 -1.30
C LEU A 123 8.51 -22.48 -2.56
N ARG A 124 9.33 -21.56 -3.09
CA ARG A 124 10.11 -21.76 -4.32
C ARG A 124 11.60 -22.02 -4.00
N PRO A 125 12.17 -23.16 -4.43
CA PRO A 125 13.61 -23.37 -4.37
C PRO A 125 14.37 -22.27 -5.11
N GLY A 126 15.33 -21.62 -4.43
CA GLY A 126 16.13 -20.51 -4.98
C GLY A 126 15.49 -19.12 -4.86
N GLY A 127 14.21 -19.02 -4.46
CA GLY A 127 13.48 -17.76 -4.37
C GLY A 127 13.27 -17.07 -5.72
N ALA A 128 12.44 -16.02 -5.73
CA ALA A 128 12.35 -15.08 -6.85
C ALA A 128 12.83 -13.70 -6.38
N PRO A 129 13.54 -12.92 -7.20
CA PRO A 129 13.80 -11.52 -6.91
C PRO A 129 12.49 -10.75 -6.66
N VAL A 130 12.54 -9.81 -5.72
CA VAL A 130 11.40 -8.97 -5.37
C VAL A 130 11.80 -7.51 -5.51
N TYR A 131 10.92 -6.72 -6.13
CA TYR A 131 11.09 -5.29 -6.33
C TYR A 131 9.89 -4.52 -5.77
N ARG A 132 10.15 -3.30 -5.33
CA ARG A 132 9.15 -2.37 -4.81
C ARG A 132 9.10 -1.10 -5.65
N TYR A 133 7.94 -0.47 -5.69
CA TYR A 133 7.76 0.90 -6.19
C TYR A 133 6.82 1.68 -5.26
N GLN A 134 6.82 3.00 -5.38
CA GLN A 134 5.94 3.88 -4.62
C GLN A 134 4.76 4.37 -5.46
N SER A 135 3.55 4.35 -4.90
CA SER A 135 2.30 4.71 -5.60
C SER A 135 2.33 6.13 -6.15
N LEU A 136 2.81 7.09 -5.35
CA LEU A 136 2.88 8.50 -5.76
C LEU A 136 3.98 8.76 -6.77
N ALA A 137 5.12 8.07 -6.68
CA ALA A 137 6.20 8.17 -7.67
C ALA A 137 5.73 7.63 -9.02
N LEU A 138 5.05 6.46 -9.02
CA LEU A 138 4.46 5.87 -10.23
C LEU A 138 3.51 6.88 -10.91
N LEU A 139 2.60 7.48 -10.16
CA LEU A 139 1.66 8.47 -10.71
C LEU A 139 2.35 9.76 -11.17
N ALA A 140 3.33 10.27 -10.42
CA ALA A 140 4.03 11.50 -10.78
C ALA A 140 4.69 11.35 -12.15
N HIS A 141 5.37 10.22 -12.38
CA HIS A 141 5.96 9.90 -13.68
C HIS A 141 4.91 9.68 -14.77
N ALA A 142 3.80 9.01 -14.45
CA ALA A 142 2.74 8.72 -15.42
C ALA A 142 1.97 9.96 -15.88
N LEU A 143 1.82 10.97 -15.01
CA LEU A 143 1.13 12.22 -15.33
C LEU A 143 2.07 13.25 -15.96
N ALA A 144 3.38 13.18 -15.66
CA ALA A 144 4.40 14.06 -16.20
C ALA A 144 4.12 15.56 -16.00
N ASP A 145 3.37 15.90 -14.95
CA ASP A 145 3.04 17.29 -14.56
C ASP A 145 3.91 17.68 -13.35
N PRO A 146 4.96 18.51 -13.53
CA PRO A 146 5.87 18.88 -12.44
C PRO A 146 5.21 19.81 -11.40
N GLU A 147 4.13 20.50 -11.76
CA GLU A 147 3.43 21.43 -10.88
C GLU A 147 2.35 20.74 -10.02
N LEU A 148 1.99 19.50 -10.35
CA LEU A 148 0.98 18.74 -9.64
C LEU A 148 1.58 18.04 -8.41
N THR A 149 1.05 18.38 -7.23
CA THR A 149 1.37 17.66 -6.00
C THR A 149 0.40 16.50 -5.81
N LEU A 150 0.90 15.28 -5.89
CA LEU A 150 0.13 14.10 -5.55
C LEU A 150 0.15 13.88 -4.05
N ILE A 151 -1.01 13.59 -3.46
CA ILE A 151 -1.14 13.40 -2.02
C ILE A 151 -1.91 12.13 -1.66
N VAL A 152 -1.52 11.52 -0.53
CA VAL A 152 -2.24 10.42 0.12
C VAL A 152 -2.22 10.67 1.62
N ASP A 153 -3.34 10.44 2.30
CA ASP A 153 -3.47 10.64 3.74
C ASP A 153 -2.47 9.77 4.53
N ALA A 154 -1.70 10.39 5.44
CA ALA A 154 -0.73 9.72 6.31
C ALA A 154 -1.25 9.53 7.75
N ARG A 155 -2.54 9.84 7.97
CA ARG A 155 -3.26 9.97 9.24
C ARG A 155 -2.67 11.04 10.16
N ARG A 156 -3.40 11.31 11.24
CA ARG A 156 -2.97 12.21 12.32
C ARG A 156 -2.56 13.60 11.81
N GLU A 157 -3.38 14.17 10.92
CA GLU A 157 -3.17 15.50 10.34
C GLU A 157 -1.88 15.64 9.52
N HIS A 158 -1.47 14.56 8.86
CA HIS A 158 -0.36 14.57 7.92
C HIS A 158 -0.78 13.93 6.59
N TRP A 159 -0.12 14.38 5.52
CA TRP A 159 -0.28 13.88 4.17
C TRP A 159 1.07 13.45 3.63
N HIS A 160 1.13 12.27 3.03
CA HIS A 160 2.18 11.94 2.09
C HIS A 160 2.00 12.79 0.85
N ALA A 161 3.06 13.43 0.38
CA ALA A 161 3.03 14.29 -0.79
C ALA A 161 4.25 14.05 -1.67
N GLN A 162 4.05 14.06 -2.99
CA GLN A 162 5.13 13.91 -3.96
C GLN A 162 4.81 14.67 -5.24
N GLN A 163 5.83 15.31 -5.81
CA GLN A 163 5.83 15.90 -7.15
C GLN A 163 6.81 15.13 -8.03
N LEU A 164 6.71 15.30 -9.35
CA LEU A 164 7.66 14.69 -10.28
C LEU A 164 9.09 15.17 -9.99
N GLY A 165 10.03 14.22 -9.84
CA GLY A 165 11.44 14.52 -9.55
C GLY A 165 11.73 14.83 -8.08
N GLU A 166 10.70 14.98 -7.24
CA GLU A 166 10.85 15.27 -5.82
C GLU A 166 10.72 13.99 -4.97
N PRO A 167 11.44 13.90 -3.83
CA PRO A 167 11.27 12.80 -2.92
C PRO A 167 9.90 12.85 -2.24
N LEU A 168 9.40 11.67 -1.88
CA LEU A 168 8.22 11.52 -1.07
C LEU A 168 8.45 12.18 0.31
N ARG A 169 7.51 13.04 0.72
CA ARG A 169 7.57 13.79 1.98
C ARG A 169 6.26 13.67 2.75
N GLN A 170 6.32 13.92 4.06
CA GLN A 170 5.13 14.15 4.88
C GLN A 170 4.95 15.65 5.11
N ILE A 171 3.73 16.13 4.92
CA ILE A 171 3.34 17.53 5.09
C ILE A 171 2.16 17.60 6.08
N PRO A 172 2.19 18.47 7.10
CA PRO A 172 1.04 18.70 7.97
C PRO A 172 -0.18 19.23 7.20
N SER A 173 -1.40 18.85 7.58
CA SER A 173 -2.65 19.30 6.94
C SER A 173 -2.74 20.83 6.81
N GLY A 174 -2.36 21.58 7.86
CA GLY A 174 -2.44 23.05 7.85
C GLY A 174 -1.47 23.70 6.84
N GLU A 175 -0.29 23.13 6.66
CA GLU A 175 0.68 23.59 5.66
C GLU A 175 0.18 23.28 4.25
N LEU A 176 -0.34 22.06 4.03
CA LEU A 176 -0.91 21.67 2.74
C LEU A 176 -2.11 22.55 2.36
N ALA A 177 -2.99 22.84 3.31
CA ALA A 177 -4.13 23.75 3.09
C ALA A 177 -3.67 25.17 2.73
N THR A 178 -2.61 25.68 3.38
CA THR A 178 -2.03 27.00 3.07
C THR A 178 -1.46 27.03 1.66
N ARG A 179 -0.75 25.98 1.24
CA ARG A 179 -0.22 25.84 -0.12
C ARG A 179 -1.35 25.80 -1.16
N ALA A 180 -2.37 24.99 -0.92
CA ALA A 180 -3.53 24.88 -1.82
C ALA A 180 -4.28 26.21 -1.95
N ALA A 181 -4.52 26.91 -0.84
CA ALA A 181 -5.13 28.25 -0.84
C ALA A 181 -4.29 29.30 -1.59
N SER A 182 -2.98 29.08 -1.70
CA SER A 182 -2.05 29.92 -2.47
C SER A 182 -1.96 29.51 -3.95
N GLY A 183 -2.80 28.57 -4.41
CA GLY A 183 -2.88 28.13 -5.80
C GLY A 183 -2.13 26.83 -6.12
N ALA A 184 -1.55 26.14 -5.13
CA ALA A 184 -0.87 24.87 -5.38
C ALA A 184 -1.87 23.77 -5.79
N ARG A 185 -1.65 23.15 -6.94
CA ARG A 185 -2.49 22.08 -7.47
C ARG A 185 -2.20 20.78 -6.72
N CYS A 186 -3.25 20.19 -6.14
CA CYS A 186 -3.16 18.92 -5.42
C CYS A 186 -4.11 17.90 -6.05
N ALA A 187 -3.66 16.64 -6.13
CA ALA A 187 -4.52 15.52 -6.53
C ALA A 187 -4.28 14.29 -5.65
N THR A 188 -5.33 13.52 -5.39
CA THR A 188 -5.26 12.20 -4.76
C THR A 188 -5.56 11.10 -5.78
N PRO A 189 -4.93 9.93 -5.70
CA PRO A 189 -5.31 8.80 -6.54
C PRO A 189 -6.71 8.28 -6.16
N GLU A 190 -7.48 7.84 -7.16
CA GLU A 190 -8.78 7.20 -6.95
C GLU A 190 -8.67 5.95 -6.06
N GLY A 191 -9.65 5.75 -5.18
CA GLY A 191 -9.71 4.60 -4.28
C GLY A 191 -8.82 4.69 -3.04
N PHE A 192 -8.03 5.76 -2.87
CA PHE A 192 -7.26 6.00 -1.65
C PHE A 192 -8.15 6.65 -0.59
N ARG A 193 -8.20 6.03 0.58
CA ARG A 193 -8.99 6.54 1.71
C ARG A 193 -8.23 7.67 2.39
N HIS A 194 -8.96 8.69 2.81
CA HIS A 194 -8.46 9.76 3.67
C HIS A 194 -9.33 9.89 4.92
N TRP A 195 -8.73 10.38 6.00
CA TRP A 195 -9.35 10.58 7.32
C TRP A 195 -9.15 12.01 7.83
N SER A 196 -8.05 12.65 7.44
CA SER A 196 -7.82 14.07 7.66
C SER A 196 -8.61 14.91 6.65
N SER A 197 -8.86 16.16 7.01
CA SER A 197 -9.56 17.12 6.15
C SER A 197 -8.73 17.37 4.89
N PRO A 198 -9.26 17.11 3.68
CA PRO A 198 -8.52 17.37 2.45
C PRO A 198 -8.30 18.87 2.25
N PRO A 199 -7.21 19.27 1.54
CA PRO A 199 -7.05 20.65 1.11
C PRO A 199 -8.20 21.07 0.16
N PRO A 200 -8.48 22.39 0.05
CA PRO A 200 -9.46 22.89 -0.91
C PRO A 200 -9.08 22.49 -2.34
N ASP A 201 -10.09 22.30 -3.20
CA ASP A 201 -9.95 21.97 -4.62
C ASP A 201 -9.11 20.73 -4.93
N LEU A 202 -9.06 19.77 -4.00
CA LEU A 202 -8.39 18.49 -4.19
C LEU A 202 -9.00 17.73 -5.37
N ALA A 203 -8.21 17.54 -6.43
CA ALA A 203 -8.61 16.74 -7.57
C ALA A 203 -8.44 15.23 -7.30
N THR A 204 -9.12 14.41 -8.08
CA THR A 204 -8.92 12.95 -8.11
C THR A 204 -8.30 12.55 -9.45
N VAL A 205 -7.28 11.70 -9.42
CA VAL A 205 -6.66 11.13 -10.62
C VAL A 205 -6.89 9.62 -10.69
N ALA A 206 -7.11 9.10 -11.89
CA ALA A 206 -7.31 7.67 -12.11
C ALA A 206 -6.07 6.88 -11.64
N TYR A 207 -6.31 5.80 -10.88
CA TYR A 207 -5.27 4.90 -10.38
C TYR A 207 -5.50 3.47 -10.90
N ASP A 208 -5.42 3.34 -12.23
CA ASP A 208 -5.56 2.08 -12.95
C ASP A 208 -4.19 1.60 -13.41
N LEU A 209 -3.69 0.51 -12.83
CA LEU A 209 -2.34 0.03 -13.11
C LEU A 209 -2.16 -0.45 -14.55
N GLU A 210 -3.21 -0.99 -15.17
CA GLU A 210 -3.14 -1.40 -16.57
C GLU A 210 -2.83 -0.19 -17.46
N ALA A 211 -3.63 0.86 -17.32
CA ALA A 211 -3.44 2.11 -18.06
C ALA A 211 -2.12 2.82 -17.69
N LEU A 212 -1.70 2.78 -16.42
CA LEU A 212 -0.45 3.41 -15.98
C LEU A 212 0.76 2.69 -16.57
N PHE A 213 0.86 1.37 -16.40
CA PHE A 213 1.99 0.58 -16.89
C PHE A 213 2.06 0.54 -18.42
N ALA A 214 0.96 0.77 -19.13
CA ALA A 214 0.98 0.92 -20.59
C ALA A 214 1.66 2.22 -21.09
N LYS A 215 1.89 3.22 -20.22
CA LYS A 215 2.50 4.49 -20.61
C LYS A 215 4.00 4.35 -20.85
N THR A 216 4.47 4.87 -21.98
CA THR A 216 5.91 4.92 -22.33
C THR A 216 6.74 5.59 -21.23
N ALA A 217 6.21 6.65 -20.59
CA ALA A 217 6.90 7.34 -19.50
C ALA A 217 7.26 6.44 -18.31
N LEU A 218 6.56 5.31 -18.09
CA LEU A 218 6.86 4.36 -17.02
C LEU A 218 7.76 3.21 -17.47
N GLN A 219 7.85 2.94 -18.78
CA GLN A 219 8.68 1.85 -19.30
C GLN A 219 10.17 2.10 -19.02
N ASP A 220 10.59 3.36 -19.14
CA ASP A 220 11.98 3.78 -19.03
C ASP A 220 12.32 4.48 -17.71
N ALA A 221 11.34 4.70 -16.83
CA ALA A 221 11.57 5.38 -15.56
C ALA A 221 12.18 4.45 -14.52
N ASP A 222 13.23 4.93 -13.85
CA ASP A 222 13.97 4.28 -12.76
C ASP A 222 13.13 4.21 -11.45
N LEU A 223 12.04 3.44 -11.47
CA LEU A 223 11.03 3.43 -10.40
C LEU A 223 11.11 2.24 -9.43
N PHE A 224 11.84 1.20 -9.79
CA PHE A 224 11.83 -0.04 -9.04
C PHE A 224 13.10 -0.19 -8.21
N ALA A 225 12.96 -0.56 -6.93
CA ALA A 225 14.08 -0.86 -6.04
C ALA A 225 14.03 -2.32 -5.59
N PRO A 226 15.18 -3.02 -5.42
CA PRO A 226 15.19 -4.33 -4.79
C PRO A 226 14.57 -4.30 -3.38
N ALA A 227 13.85 -5.37 -3.04
CA ALA A 227 13.13 -5.51 -1.77
C ALA A 227 13.21 -6.97 -1.27
N PRO A 228 14.39 -7.46 -0.87
CA PRO A 228 14.57 -8.86 -0.44
C PRO A 228 13.69 -9.23 0.76
N GLU A 229 13.34 -8.23 1.58
CA GLU A 229 12.39 -8.32 2.67
C GLU A 229 11.22 -7.39 2.36
N PRO A 230 10.23 -7.81 1.55
CA PRO A 230 9.13 -6.92 1.19
C PRO A 230 8.31 -6.58 2.45
N ASP A 231 8.05 -5.30 2.68
CA ASP A 231 7.18 -4.76 3.72
C ASP A 231 6.60 -3.41 3.25
N ALA A 232 5.66 -2.86 4.02
CA ALA A 232 5.13 -1.53 3.80
C ALA A 232 6.18 -0.45 4.10
N PHE A 233 6.11 0.64 3.34
CA PHE A 233 6.90 1.83 3.55
C PHE A 233 6.40 2.62 4.78
N PHE A 234 7.34 3.15 5.56
CA PHE A 234 7.10 4.05 6.69
C PHE A 234 8.03 5.26 6.60
N HIS A 235 7.50 6.48 6.77
CA HIS A 235 8.34 7.70 6.85
C HIS A 235 9.25 7.69 8.09
N HIS A 236 8.78 7.09 9.18
CA HIS A 236 9.53 6.95 10.43
C HIS A 236 9.36 5.53 10.96
N ALA A 237 10.40 5.00 11.58
CA ALA A 237 10.31 3.74 12.30
C ALA A 237 9.17 3.83 13.35
N PRO A 238 8.28 2.83 13.44
CA PRO A 238 7.23 2.84 14.45
C PRO A 238 7.82 2.94 15.85
N SER A 239 7.48 4.00 16.59
CA SER A 239 7.81 4.11 18.01
C SER A 239 6.62 3.65 18.85
N TYR A 240 6.82 2.64 19.68
CA TYR A 240 5.79 2.15 20.60
C TYR A 240 6.05 2.71 22.00
N LYS A 241 5.01 3.19 22.67
CA LYS A 241 5.06 3.47 24.11
C LYS A 241 4.44 2.29 24.84
N THR A 242 5.18 1.72 25.79
CA THR A 242 4.62 0.72 26.70
C THR A 242 3.48 1.36 27.48
N TRP A 243 2.27 0.85 27.30
CA TRP A 243 1.11 1.30 28.06
C TRP A 243 1.25 0.80 29.51
N ALA A 244 1.29 1.74 30.46
CA ALA A 244 1.27 1.43 31.88
C ALA A 244 -0.20 1.50 32.36
N PRO A 245 -0.81 0.37 32.78
CA PRO A 245 -2.20 0.36 33.23
C PRO A 245 -2.36 1.20 34.50
N GLN A 246 -3.18 2.24 34.46
CA GLN A 246 -3.74 2.83 35.67
C GLN A 246 -4.98 2.02 36.04
N ILE A 247 -4.82 1.11 37.01
CA ILE A 247 -5.94 0.38 37.60
C ILE A 247 -6.80 1.42 38.33
N HIS A 248 -8.05 1.60 37.88
CA HIS A 248 -9.04 2.37 38.62
C HIS A 248 -9.21 1.74 40.00
N ARG A 249 -8.62 2.36 41.04
CA ARG A 249 -8.89 2.00 42.43
C ARG A 249 -10.15 2.73 42.88
N ALA A 250 -11.03 2.03 43.59
CA ALA A 250 -12.12 2.68 44.31
C ALA A 250 -11.55 3.74 45.26
N PRO A 251 -12.24 4.87 45.47
CA PRO A 251 -11.87 5.82 46.51
C PRO A 251 -11.73 5.07 47.83
N ALA A 252 -10.62 5.27 48.54
CA ALA A 252 -10.42 4.65 49.84
C ALA A 252 -11.56 5.10 50.76
N THR A 253 -12.40 4.15 51.18
CA THR A 253 -13.42 4.39 52.20
C THR A 253 -12.71 4.94 53.43
N ALA A 254 -13.03 6.19 53.80
CA ALA A 254 -12.45 6.84 54.96
C ALA A 254 -12.66 5.96 56.19
N ALA A 255 -11.58 5.63 56.90
CA ALA A 255 -11.64 4.92 58.17
C ALA A 255 -12.48 5.73 59.18
N PRO A 256 -13.32 5.08 60.01
CA PRO A 256 -14.10 5.79 61.02
C PRO A 256 -13.17 6.50 62.01
N ALA A 257 -13.47 7.77 62.29
CA ALA A 257 -12.69 8.61 63.18
C ALA A 257 -12.59 7.99 64.59
N ALA A 258 -11.36 7.90 65.11
CA ALA A 258 -11.12 7.50 66.49
C ALA A 258 -11.66 8.59 67.46
N PRO A 259 -12.21 8.19 68.62
CA PRO A 259 -12.77 9.14 69.58
C PRO A 259 -11.69 10.05 70.17
N SER A 260 -11.91 11.35 70.02
CA SER A 260 -11.08 12.43 70.57
C SER A 260 -11.14 12.41 72.10
N GLY A 261 -10.06 11.98 72.75
CA GLY A 261 -10.00 11.98 74.20
C GLY A 261 -8.67 11.52 74.79
N ALA A 262 -7.60 12.30 74.61
CA ALA A 262 -6.49 12.31 75.57
C ALA A 262 -5.71 13.63 75.49
N ARG A 263 -5.58 14.27 76.65
CA ARG A 263 -5.01 15.60 76.88
C ARG A 263 -3.54 15.67 76.47
N GLN A 264 -3.15 16.75 75.81
CA GLN A 264 -1.75 17.15 75.61
C GLN A 264 -1.11 17.54 76.94
N PRO A 265 0.05 16.98 77.32
CA PRO A 265 0.94 17.61 78.28
C PRO A 265 1.82 18.66 77.58
N THR A 266 1.79 19.84 78.18
CA THR A 266 2.50 21.09 77.88
C THR A 266 4.01 20.95 77.71
N ALA A 267 4.54 21.64 76.70
CA ALA A 267 5.97 21.81 76.42
C ALA A 267 6.66 22.75 77.43
N PRO A 268 7.92 22.50 77.83
CA PRO A 268 8.79 23.51 78.39
C PRO A 268 9.58 24.28 77.31
N ALA A 269 9.80 25.55 77.61
CA ALA A 269 10.33 26.64 76.77
C ALA A 269 11.80 26.49 76.32
N PRO A 270 12.23 27.21 75.26
CA PRO A 270 13.56 27.06 74.66
C PRO A 270 14.66 27.79 75.44
N ALA A 271 15.85 27.19 75.51
CA ALA A 271 17.07 27.87 75.93
C ALA A 271 17.90 28.28 74.70
N SER A 272 18.24 29.55 74.66
CA SER A 272 19.02 30.27 73.63
C SER A 272 20.52 29.90 73.62
N PRO A 273 21.25 30.28 72.55
CA PRO A 273 22.48 29.63 72.12
C PRO A 273 23.74 30.19 72.81
N ALA A 274 24.78 29.36 72.91
CA ALA A 274 26.13 29.78 73.30
C ALA A 274 27.13 29.44 72.19
N THR A 275 28.04 30.40 72.02
CA THR A 275 29.02 30.61 70.96
C THR A 275 30.12 29.56 70.88
N GLN A 276 30.57 29.32 69.64
CA GLN A 276 31.81 28.70 69.15
C GLN A 276 33.10 29.18 69.86
N PRO A 277 34.25 28.46 69.76
CA PRO A 277 34.96 28.13 68.50
C PRO A 277 35.07 26.64 68.15
#